data_AF-A0A2R6K6I1-F1
#
_entry.id   AF-A0A2R6K6I1-F1
#
_cell.length_a   1.000
_cell.length_b   1.000
_cell.length_c   1.000
_cell.angle_alpha   90.00
_cell.angle_beta   90.00
_cell.angle_gamma   90.00
#
_symmetry.space_group_name_H-M   'P 1'
#
loop_
_entity.id
_entity.type
_entity.pdbx_description
1 polymer ?
#
loop_
_entity_poly.entity_id
_entity_poly.type
_entity_poly.pdbx_seq_one_letter_code
_entity_poly.pdbx_strand_id
1 'polypeptide(L)'
;MADTIEEAVNSALDEAPERNFRETVDLAVNLRDVDLDDPNNRVDESIVLPQGTGQETRIVVFAEGETALRAQDVADEVLDGDDLEDLGDDDDAAKDIAGETDFFVAEASMMQDIGRYLGTVLGPRGKMPTPLQPDDDVVETVERM
;
A
#
# COMPACT_ATOMS: atom_id res chain seq x y z
N MET A 1 11.06 7.92 -32.31
CA MET A 1 10.18 8.23 -31.17
C MET A 1 8.95 7.40 -31.41
N ALA A 2 8.60 6.47 -30.52
CA ALA A 2 7.34 5.75 -30.64
C ALA A 2 6.20 6.78 -30.61
N ASP A 3 5.27 6.70 -31.54
CA ASP A 3 4.18 7.67 -31.67
C ASP A 3 3.03 7.34 -30.69
N THR A 4 3.03 6.13 -30.12
CA THR A 4 2.06 5.66 -29.13
C THR A 4 2.71 4.98 -27.91
N ILE A 5 2.01 4.97 -26.78
CA ILE A 5 2.46 4.31 -25.54
C ILE A 5 2.62 2.79 -25.72
N GLU A 6 1.72 2.16 -26.49
CA GLU A 6 1.76 0.73 -26.76
C GLU A 6 3.02 0.33 -27.53
N GLU A 7 3.42 1.11 -28.53
CA GLU A 7 4.66 0.89 -29.28
C GLU A 7 5.90 1.03 -28.39
N ALA A 8 5.91 2.03 -27.49
CA ALA A 8 7.00 2.23 -26.56
C ALA A 8 7.15 1.05 -25.57
N VAL A 9 6.02 0.57 -25.03
CA VAL A 9 6.01 -0.59 -24.11
C VAL A 9 6.46 -1.86 -24.82
N ASN A 10 5.96 -2.13 -26.03
CA ASN A 10 6.38 -3.31 -26.80
C ASN A 10 7.89 -3.28 -27.11
N SER A 11 8.42 -2.13 -27.54
CA SER A 11 9.86 -1.97 -27.77
C SER A 11 10.67 -2.25 -26.51
N ALA A 12 10.25 -1.70 -25.36
CA ALA A 12 10.93 -1.90 -24.10
C ALA A 12 10.95 -3.38 -23.67
N LEU A 13 9.86 -4.11 -23.89
CA LEU A 13 9.76 -5.53 -23.59
C LEU A 13 10.61 -6.39 -24.53
N ASP A 14 10.64 -6.07 -25.83
CA ASP A 14 11.43 -6.80 -26.83
C ASP A 14 12.94 -6.57 -26.68
N GLU A 15 13.34 -5.36 -26.26
CA GLU A 15 14.73 -4.98 -26.05
C GLU A 15 15.28 -5.42 -24.68
N ALA A 16 14.40 -5.83 -23.76
CA ALA A 16 14.76 -6.28 -22.43
C ALA A 16 15.53 -7.63 -22.49
N PRO A 17 16.78 -7.69 -21.99
CA PRO A 17 17.53 -8.94 -21.95
C PRO A 17 17.00 -9.89 -20.88
N GLU A 18 16.99 -11.20 -21.16
CA GLU A 18 16.48 -12.22 -20.24
C GLU A 18 17.10 -12.16 -18.84
N ARG A 19 16.27 -12.41 -17.82
CA ARG A 19 16.65 -12.49 -16.40
C ARG A 19 16.10 -13.76 -15.76
N ASN A 20 16.72 -14.16 -14.64
CA ASN A 20 16.29 -15.32 -13.84
C ASN A 20 15.13 -15.00 -12.89
N PHE A 21 14.52 -13.82 -13.01
CA PHE A 21 13.37 -13.39 -12.24
C PHE A 21 12.44 -12.59 -13.15
N ARG A 22 11.17 -12.48 -12.76
CA ARG A 22 10.18 -11.67 -13.49
C ARG A 22 10.43 -10.19 -13.22
N GLU A 23 10.77 -9.44 -14.26
CA GLU A 23 11.00 -7.99 -14.19
C GLU A 23 9.68 -7.22 -14.08
N THR A 24 9.74 -6.04 -13.47
CA THR A 24 8.64 -5.07 -13.39
C THR A 24 8.82 -3.96 -14.43
N VAL A 25 7.74 -3.25 -14.73
CA VAL A 25 7.75 -2.10 -15.63
C VAL A 25 7.36 -0.86 -14.84
N ASP A 26 8.24 0.14 -14.84
CA ASP A 26 8.01 1.43 -14.16
C ASP A 26 7.64 2.53 -15.16
N LEU A 27 6.79 3.46 -14.74
CA LEU A 27 6.41 4.65 -15.52
C LEU A 27 7.05 5.91 -14.92
N ALA A 28 7.88 6.60 -15.71
CA ALA A 28 8.45 7.89 -15.33
C ALA A 28 7.69 9.05 -15.98
N VAL A 29 7.22 10.01 -15.17
CA VAL A 29 6.49 11.20 -15.63
C VAL A 29 7.23 12.47 -15.21
N ASN A 30 7.56 13.32 -16.19
CA ASN A 30 8.24 14.58 -15.95
C ASN A 30 7.29 15.75 -16.22
N LEU A 31 6.93 16.49 -15.17
CA LEU A 31 6.11 17.69 -15.28
C LEU A 31 7.00 18.93 -15.46
N ARG A 32 6.60 19.85 -16.34
CA ARG A 32 7.24 21.17 -16.52
C ARG A 32 6.28 22.25 -16.05
N ASP A 33 6.84 23.32 -15.49
CA ASP A 33 6.09 24.51 -15.08
C ASP A 33 4.99 24.25 -14.03
N VAL A 34 5.23 23.29 -13.12
CA VAL A 34 4.38 22.99 -11.96
C VAL A 34 5.02 23.57 -10.70
N ASP A 35 4.25 24.37 -9.97
CA ASP A 35 4.65 24.94 -8.67
C ASP A 35 4.16 24.05 -7.53
N LEU A 36 5.07 23.36 -6.84
CA LEU A 36 4.76 22.45 -5.73
C LEU A 36 4.65 23.16 -4.37
N ASP A 37 4.94 24.47 -4.30
CA ASP A 37 4.67 25.27 -3.10
C ASP A 37 3.17 25.52 -2.93
N ASP A 38 2.40 25.55 -4.02
CA ASP A 38 0.93 25.52 -3.97
C ASP A 38 0.43 24.09 -3.66
N PRO A 39 -0.24 23.86 -2.53
CA PRO A 39 -0.75 22.54 -2.16
C PRO A 39 -1.74 21.97 -3.18
N ASN A 40 -2.45 22.81 -3.95
CA ASN A 40 -3.43 22.36 -4.95
C ASN A 40 -2.78 21.65 -6.14
N ASN A 41 -1.46 21.82 -6.35
CA ASN A 41 -0.71 21.18 -7.42
C ASN A 41 -0.07 19.86 -7.01
N ARG A 42 -0.19 19.46 -5.74
CA ARG A 42 0.35 18.19 -5.24
C ARG A 42 -0.56 17.06 -5.68
N VAL A 43 0.04 15.98 -6.17
CA VAL A 43 -0.67 14.76 -6.57
C VAL A 43 -0.51 13.73 -5.45
N ASP A 44 -1.62 13.38 -4.81
CA ASP A 44 -1.71 12.33 -3.80
C ASP A 44 -2.90 11.45 -4.17
N GLU A 45 -2.70 10.60 -5.17
CA GLU A 45 -3.74 9.77 -5.79
C GLU A 45 -3.34 8.31 -5.75
N SER A 46 -4.27 7.44 -5.36
CA SER A 46 -4.13 5.98 -5.45
C SER A 46 -4.99 5.46 -6.60
N ILE A 47 -4.40 4.59 -7.43
CA ILE A 47 -5.05 4.07 -8.63
C ILE A 47 -5.00 2.54 -8.58
N VAL A 48 -6.17 1.91 -8.61
CA VAL A 48 -6.29 0.46 -8.74
C VAL A 48 -5.93 0.06 -10.16
N LEU A 49 -4.90 -0.78 -10.31
CA LEU A 49 -4.48 -1.27 -11.62
C LEU A 49 -5.49 -2.28 -12.16
N PRO A 50 -5.97 -2.13 -13.41
CA PRO A 50 -7.04 -2.97 -13.95
C PRO A 50 -6.64 -4.44 -14.17
N GLN A 51 -5.35 -4.75 -14.14
CA GLN A 51 -4.79 -6.10 -14.33
C GLN A 51 -3.79 -6.48 -13.23
N GLY A 52 -3.65 -5.66 -12.19
CA GLY A 52 -2.60 -5.80 -11.17
C GLY A 52 -1.17 -5.72 -11.74
N THR A 53 -0.19 -5.87 -10.86
CA THR A 53 1.23 -5.98 -11.22
C THR A 53 1.64 -7.43 -11.50
N GLY A 54 0.87 -8.39 -10.98
CA GLY A 54 1.21 -9.81 -10.96
C GLY A 54 2.30 -10.18 -9.95
N GLN A 55 2.67 -9.25 -9.06
CA GLN A 55 3.36 -9.54 -7.80
C GLN A 55 2.32 -9.79 -6.70
N GLU A 56 2.69 -10.62 -5.73
CA GLU A 56 1.91 -10.80 -4.50
C GLU A 56 2.10 -9.53 -3.65
N THR A 57 1.02 -8.81 -3.40
CA THR A 57 0.98 -7.65 -2.53
C THR A 57 0.75 -8.13 -1.10
N ARG A 58 1.58 -7.73 -0.14
CA ARG A 58 1.35 -8.08 1.28
C ARG A 58 0.49 -7.01 1.95
N ILE A 59 -0.66 -7.42 2.48
CA ILE A 59 -1.66 -6.54 3.12
C ILE A 59 -1.85 -6.96 4.58
N VAL A 60 -1.70 -5.99 5.48
CA VAL A 60 -1.97 -6.17 6.91
C VAL A 60 -3.20 -5.36 7.31
N VAL A 61 -4.13 -6.02 8.02
CA VAL A 61 -5.37 -5.39 8.49
C VAL A 61 -5.35 -5.26 10.01
N PHE A 62 -5.52 -4.06 10.53
CA PHE A 62 -5.81 -3.80 11.94
C PHE A 62 -7.31 -3.78 12.15
N ALA A 63 -7.86 -4.82 12.79
CA ALA A 63 -9.29 -4.92 13.01
C ALA A 63 -9.61 -5.78 14.23
N GLU A 64 -10.78 -5.55 14.81
CA GLU A 64 -11.31 -6.37 15.90
C GLU A 64 -12.67 -6.99 15.54
N GLY A 65 -13.10 -7.98 16.33
CA GLY A 65 -14.45 -8.53 16.27
C GLY A 65 -14.84 -9.14 14.92
N GLU A 66 -15.95 -8.67 14.35
CA GLU A 66 -16.51 -9.21 13.10
C GLU A 66 -15.66 -8.85 11.87
N THR A 67 -15.08 -7.65 11.85
CA THR A 67 -14.19 -7.21 10.76
C THR A 67 -12.93 -8.06 10.71
N ALA A 68 -12.33 -8.35 11.87
CA ALA A 68 -11.16 -9.23 11.96
C ALA A 68 -11.44 -10.64 11.41
N LEU A 69 -12.63 -11.20 11.71
CA LEU A 69 -13.02 -12.51 11.19
C LEU A 69 -13.15 -12.53 9.67
N ARG A 70 -13.68 -11.44 9.07
CA ARG A 70 -13.78 -11.33 7.61
C ARG A 70 -12.44 -11.05 6.95
N ALA A 71 -11.57 -10.30 7.61
CA ALA A 71 -10.23 -9.97 7.11
C ALA A 71 -9.30 -11.19 7.04
N GLN A 72 -9.47 -12.19 7.93
CA GLN A 72 -8.66 -13.41 7.96
C GLN A 72 -8.69 -14.22 6.65
N ASP A 73 -9.76 -14.09 5.86
CA ASP A 73 -9.89 -14.81 4.60
C ASP A 73 -9.16 -14.14 3.43
N VAL A 74 -8.77 -12.86 3.57
CA VAL A 74 -8.26 -12.03 2.45
C VAL A 74 -6.94 -11.31 2.73
N ALA A 75 -6.63 -11.02 3.98
CA ALA A 75 -5.39 -10.35 4.37
C ALA A 75 -4.29 -11.37 4.64
N ASP A 76 -3.04 -10.97 4.42
CA ASP A 76 -1.88 -11.79 4.79
C ASP A 76 -1.71 -11.90 6.29
N GLU A 77 -2.11 -10.84 7.01
CA GLU A 77 -2.04 -10.77 8.47
C GLU A 77 -3.17 -9.88 9.01
N VAL A 78 -3.75 -10.28 10.14
CA VAL A 78 -4.74 -9.49 10.88
C VAL A 78 -4.19 -9.28 12.28
N LEU A 79 -4.09 -8.01 12.68
CA LEU A 79 -3.56 -7.60 13.98
C LEU A 79 -4.64 -6.92 14.80
N ASP A 80 -4.66 -7.21 16.09
CA ASP A 80 -5.59 -6.62 17.04
C ASP A 80 -4.95 -5.47 17.87
N GLY A 81 -5.68 -4.96 18.86
CA GLY A 81 -5.19 -3.89 19.72
C GLY A 81 -4.01 -4.29 20.61
N ASP A 82 -3.94 -5.55 21.02
CA ASP A 82 -2.84 -6.05 21.85
C ASP A 82 -1.56 -6.18 21.00
N ASP A 83 -1.68 -6.71 19.77
CA ASP A 83 -0.57 -6.78 18.81
C ASP A 83 0.00 -5.38 18.47
N LEU A 84 -0.89 -4.39 18.37
CA LEU A 84 -0.50 -3.01 18.08
C LEU A 84 0.29 -2.36 19.23
N GLU A 85 -0.07 -2.68 20.48
CA GLU A 85 0.69 -2.22 21.65
C GLU A 85 2.07 -2.88 21.69
N ASP A 86 2.15 -4.19 21.44
CA ASP A 86 3.41 -4.94 21.37
C ASP A 86 4.35 -4.39 20.28
N LEU A 87 3.83 -4.09 19.08
CA LEU A 87 4.60 -3.45 18.01
C LEU A 87 5.03 -2.02 18.39
N GLY A 88 4.25 -1.34 19.23
CA GLY A 88 4.60 -0.02 19.74
C GLY A 88 5.74 -0.01 20.73
N ASP A 89 5.92 -1.11 21.48
CA ASP A 89 7.00 -1.28 22.44
C ASP A 89 8.29 -1.84 21.80
N ASP A 90 8.20 -2.45 20.60
CA ASP A 90 9.33 -2.96 19.83
C ASP A 90 9.53 -2.22 18.49
N ASP A 91 10.42 -1.22 18.52
CA ASP A 91 10.81 -0.42 17.36
C ASP A 91 11.35 -1.25 16.17
N ASP A 92 11.98 -2.41 16.42
CA ASP A 92 12.53 -3.23 15.34
C ASP A 92 11.43 -4.08 14.70
N ALA A 93 10.53 -4.66 15.50
CA ALA A 93 9.35 -5.34 15.00
C ALA A 93 8.45 -4.41 14.15
N ALA A 94 8.24 -3.16 14.61
CA ALA A 94 7.50 -2.16 13.85
C ALA A 94 8.15 -1.82 12.49
N LYS A 95 9.49 -1.79 12.43
CA LYS A 95 10.21 -1.54 11.17
C LYS A 95 10.14 -2.74 10.23
N ASP A 96 10.20 -3.95 10.78
CA ASP A 96 10.13 -5.18 10.01
C ASP A 96 8.75 -5.31 9.35
N ILE A 97 7.66 -5.16 10.13
CA ILE A 97 6.30 -5.21 9.56
C ILE A 97 6.09 -4.11 8.50
N ALA A 98 6.59 -2.90 8.75
CA ALA A 98 6.54 -1.81 7.78
C ALA A 98 7.42 -2.06 6.54
N GLY A 99 8.46 -2.88 6.67
CA GLY A 99 9.36 -3.25 5.57
C GLY A 99 8.74 -4.29 4.65
N GLU A 100 8.06 -5.27 5.23
CA GLU A 100 7.51 -6.41 4.51
C GLU A 100 6.09 -6.18 3.96
N THR A 101 5.33 -5.25 4.56
CA THR A 101 3.93 -4.98 4.20
C THR A 101 3.83 -3.86 3.18
N ASP A 102 3.06 -4.04 2.12
CA ASP A 102 2.83 -3.02 1.10
C ASP A 102 1.71 -2.05 1.52
N PHE A 103 0.58 -2.59 1.96
CA PHE A 103 -0.58 -1.79 2.38
C PHE A 103 -1.05 -2.16 3.77
N PHE A 104 -1.41 -1.12 4.53
CA PHE A 104 -2.08 -1.27 5.81
C PHE A 104 -3.52 -0.80 5.67
N VAL A 105 -4.44 -1.56 6.27
CA VAL A 105 -5.85 -1.20 6.37
C VAL A 105 -6.22 -1.25 7.85
N ALA A 106 -7.03 -0.32 8.33
CA ALA A 106 -7.36 -0.28 9.76
C ALA A 106 -8.80 0.14 10.00
N GLU A 107 -9.44 -0.42 11.02
CA GLU A 107 -10.69 0.13 11.51
C GLU A 107 -10.49 1.57 12.03
N ALA A 108 -11.45 2.45 11.72
CA ALA A 108 -11.37 3.85 12.12
C ALA A 108 -11.22 4.05 13.64
N SER A 109 -11.71 3.10 14.46
CA SER A 109 -11.55 3.07 15.92
C SER A 109 -10.09 2.93 16.37
N MET A 110 -9.27 2.20 15.62
CA MET A 110 -7.88 1.88 15.99
C MET A 110 -6.87 2.95 15.51
N MET A 111 -7.30 3.89 14.65
CA MET A 111 -6.42 4.90 14.04
C MET A 111 -5.69 5.78 15.06
N GLN A 112 -6.31 6.05 16.22
CA GLN A 112 -5.66 6.84 17.27
C GLN A 112 -4.45 6.12 17.85
N ASP A 113 -4.59 4.83 18.14
CA ASP A 113 -3.52 4.01 18.71
C ASP A 113 -2.46 3.73 17.66
N ILE A 114 -2.85 3.47 16.40
CA ILE A 114 -1.88 3.29 15.30
C ILE A 114 -1.04 4.54 15.09
N GLY A 115 -1.66 5.72 15.16
CA GLY A 115 -0.93 6.99 15.08
C GLY A 115 0.07 7.17 16.23
N ARG A 116 -0.25 6.68 17.42
CA ARG A 116 0.62 6.74 18.60
C ARG A 116 1.78 5.75 18.51
N TYR A 117 1.50 4.49 18.21
CA TYR A 117 2.47 3.39 18.26
C TYR A 117 3.28 3.28 16.97
N LEU A 118 2.63 3.31 15.80
CA LEU A 118 3.29 3.07 14.51
C LEU A 118 3.51 4.33 13.67
N GLY A 119 2.91 5.46 14.03
CA GLY A 119 3.00 6.71 13.24
C GLY A 119 4.43 7.19 12.97
N THR A 120 5.35 6.96 13.92
CA THR A 120 6.78 7.32 13.78
C THR A 120 7.49 6.43 12.74
N VAL A 121 7.02 5.21 12.54
CA VAL A 121 7.61 4.22 11.62
C VAL A 121 6.94 4.27 10.24
N LEU A 122 5.61 4.28 10.20
CA LEU A 122 4.82 4.24 8.96
C LEU A 122 4.79 5.58 8.24
N GLY A 123 4.70 6.69 8.97
CA GLY A 123 4.61 8.04 8.41
C GLY A 123 5.75 8.39 7.45
N PRO A 124 7.03 8.30 7.87
CA PRO A 124 8.17 8.59 7.00
C PRO A 124 8.30 7.65 5.79
N ARG A 125 7.67 6.47 5.83
CA ARG A 125 7.65 5.48 4.74
C ARG A 125 6.46 5.66 3.79
N GLY A 126 5.52 6.55 4.10
CA GLY A 126 4.29 6.72 3.32
C GLY A 126 3.34 5.53 3.41
N LYS A 127 3.47 4.68 4.44
CA LYS A 127 2.68 3.45 4.62
C LYS A 127 1.59 3.62 5.68
N MET A 128 0.96 4.79 5.74
CA MET A 128 -0.12 5.02 6.71
C MET A 128 -1.33 4.14 6.36
N PRO A 129 -2.01 3.55 7.36
CA PRO A 129 -3.16 2.70 7.07
C PRO A 129 -4.32 3.45 6.43
N THR A 130 -5.01 2.77 5.52
CA THR A 130 -6.29 3.23 4.97
C THR A 130 -7.42 2.92 5.95
N PRO A 131 -8.21 3.93 6.39
CA PRO A 131 -9.28 3.69 7.36
C PRO A 131 -10.48 3.00 6.69
N LEU A 132 -10.97 1.93 7.32
CA LEU A 132 -12.26 1.30 7.03
C LEU A 132 -13.38 2.07 7.72
N GLN A 133 -14.38 2.47 6.94
CA GLN A 133 -15.63 3.02 7.49
C GLN A 133 -16.51 1.88 8.00
N PRO A 134 -17.45 2.14 8.93
CA PRO A 134 -18.31 1.10 9.50
C PRO A 134 -19.18 0.34 8.49
N ASP A 135 -19.47 0.97 7.34
CA ASP A 135 -20.29 0.40 6.28
C ASP A 135 -19.44 -0.27 5.17
N ASP A 136 -18.11 -0.17 5.24
CA ASP A 136 -17.21 -0.73 4.22
C ASP A 136 -17.06 -2.24 4.41
N ASP A 137 -17.06 -2.98 3.30
CA ASP A 137 -16.68 -4.39 3.31
C ASP A 137 -15.15 -4.52 3.27
N VAL A 138 -14.58 -5.14 4.30
CA VAL A 138 -13.12 -5.34 4.41
C VAL A 138 -12.59 -6.24 3.29
N VAL A 139 -13.38 -7.21 2.82
CA VAL A 139 -12.99 -8.10 1.72
C VAL A 139 -12.83 -7.32 0.45
N GLU A 140 -13.85 -6.53 0.08
CA GLU A 140 -13.80 -5.69 -1.13
C GLU A 140 -12.70 -4.63 -1.04
N THR A 141 -12.39 -4.14 0.16
CA THR A 141 -11.33 -3.15 0.36
C THR A 141 -9.95 -3.78 0.18
N VAL A 142 -9.71 -4.95 0.76
CA VAL A 142 -8.43 -5.67 0.65
C VAL A 142 -8.18 -6.12 -0.79
N GLU A 143 -9.20 -6.63 -1.50
CA GLU A 143 -9.08 -7.03 -2.91
C GLU A 143 -8.73 -5.87 -3.86
N ARG A 144 -8.93 -4.62 -3.44
CA ARG A 144 -8.62 -3.42 -4.24
C ARG A 144 -7.21 -2.87 -4.01
N MET A 145 -6.50 -3.37 -3.00
CA MET A 145 -5.13 -2.95 -2.64
C MET A 145 -4.12 -3.88 -3.32
#